data_AF-A0A191MXJ6-F1
#
_entry.id   AF-A0A191MXJ6-F1
#
_cell.length_a   1.000
_cell.length_b   1.000
_cell.length_c   1.000
_cell.angle_alpha   90.00
_cell.angle_beta   90.00
_cell.angle_gamma   90.00
#
_symmetry.space_group_name_H-M   'P 1'
#
loop_
_entity.id
_entity.type
_entity.pdbx_description
1 polymer ?
#
loop_
_entity_poly.entity_id
_entity_poly.type
_entity_poly.pdbx_seq_one_letter_code
_entity_poly.pdbx_strand_id
1 'polypeptide(L)'
;TTNIGQYSKKEYFYSLTTAKAVTHEDVSKSLNNLKLNYNSYKIYENNSENFGYYLAGLLEGDGHISIPALFNNSKSTRVFNPRIVFTSHTNNLGLYAFIQSELGNLGRFQITADNTLRYVIGDLKGIQLLINLMHGKFRTPKNQTFNNLIKVMNVKCSLNIPESLLDNSDFRNNSWLTGFTDFDGHFGIKYVEGKPKSGDMKRACSEHVTLKYILDQRAYDKPTSLSMLPFMEKLAIFLDCPVKTYVNKKQSEVLSLTVSAIGKLEPLVNYFDKYPLIGEKFNNYTKWRIVYDTIIAKQHLTLEGRLKIKSLIAKVEE
;
A
#
# COMPACT_ATOMS: atom_id res chain seq x y z
N THR A 1 50.99 6.70 35.68
CA THR A 1 51.33 7.09 34.30
C THR A 1 50.07 7.05 33.47
N THR A 2 49.48 8.23 33.36
CA THR A 2 48.30 8.56 32.54
C THR A 2 48.66 8.40 31.07
N ASN A 3 47.84 7.68 30.32
CA ASN A 3 47.64 7.98 28.90
C ASN A 3 46.14 8.04 28.65
N ILE A 4 45.69 9.27 28.43
CA ILE A 4 44.32 9.64 28.12
C ILE A 4 44.17 9.45 26.61
N GLY A 5 43.38 8.45 26.21
CA GLY A 5 42.86 8.32 24.85
C GLY A 5 41.35 8.56 24.88
N GLN A 6 40.92 9.80 24.69
CA GLN A 6 39.52 10.12 24.46
C GLN A 6 39.13 9.69 23.04
N TYR A 7 38.37 8.60 22.92
CA TYR A 7 37.50 8.37 21.78
C TYR A 7 36.05 8.38 22.28
N SER A 8 35.28 9.37 21.85
CA SER A 8 33.85 9.47 22.14
C SER A 8 33.10 8.32 21.45
N LYS A 9 32.96 7.19 22.14
CA LYS A 9 31.97 6.18 21.78
C LYS A 9 30.59 6.79 22.05
N LYS A 10 29.93 7.28 20.99
CA LYS A 10 28.46 7.34 20.97
C LYS A 10 27.97 5.89 21.11
N GLU A 11 27.58 5.52 22.33
CA GLU A 11 26.79 4.33 22.56
C GLU A 11 25.42 4.53 21.88
N TYR A 12 25.26 3.92 20.71
CA TYR A 12 23.93 3.73 20.14
C TYR A 12 23.28 2.61 20.93
N PHE A 13 22.42 2.97 21.88
CA PHE A 13 21.49 2.03 22.49
C PHE A 13 20.49 1.57 21.41
N TYR A 14 20.81 0.47 20.72
CA TYR A 14 19.82 -0.27 19.95
C TYR A 14 18.90 -0.95 20.96
N SER A 15 17.74 -0.37 21.24
CA SER A 15 16.67 -1.14 21.88
C SER A 15 16.27 -2.24 20.89
N LEU A 16 16.60 -3.49 21.21
CA LEU A 16 16.05 -4.65 20.53
C LEU A 16 14.54 -4.66 20.79
N THR A 17 13.78 -4.02 19.91
CA THR A 17 12.32 -3.98 19.98
C THR A 17 11.81 -5.36 19.61
N THR A 18 11.50 -6.15 20.64
CA THR A 18 10.95 -7.49 20.47
C THR A 18 9.54 -7.37 19.86
N ALA A 19 9.32 -8.03 18.73
CA ALA A 19 8.01 -8.04 18.08
C ALA A 19 7.01 -8.81 18.95
N LYS A 20 5.90 -8.17 19.31
CA LYS A 20 4.81 -8.74 20.11
C LYS A 20 3.79 -9.41 19.19
N ALA A 21 3.31 -10.60 19.57
CA ALA A 21 2.18 -11.23 18.88
C ALA A 21 0.88 -10.47 19.17
N VAL A 22 0.00 -10.35 18.17
CA VAL A 22 -1.35 -9.81 18.35
C VAL A 22 -2.27 -10.94 18.79
N THR A 23 -3.16 -10.67 19.75
CA THR A 23 -4.09 -11.70 20.26
C THR A 23 -5.24 -11.95 19.28
N HIS A 24 -5.84 -13.14 19.34
CA HIS A 24 -7.04 -13.44 18.54
C HIS A 24 -8.23 -12.54 18.89
N GLU A 25 -8.32 -12.08 20.13
CA GLU A 25 -9.36 -11.15 20.59
C GLU A 25 -9.21 -9.78 19.90
N ASP A 26 -7.99 -9.23 19.89
CA ASP A 26 -7.70 -7.96 19.23
C ASP A 26 -8.01 -8.02 17.72
N VAL A 27 -7.61 -9.11 17.06
CA VAL A 27 -7.89 -9.35 15.63
C VAL A 27 -9.40 -9.39 15.38
N SER A 28 -10.14 -10.15 16.19
CA SER A 28 -11.59 -10.29 16.05
C SER A 28 -12.31 -8.96 16.27
N LYS A 29 -11.87 -8.19 17.27
CA LYS A 29 -12.39 -6.85 17.55
C LYS A 29 -12.12 -5.88 16.39
N SER A 30 -10.91 -5.89 15.82
CA SER A 30 -10.57 -5.07 14.65
C SER A 30 -11.36 -5.47 13.41
N LEU A 31 -11.57 -6.76 13.17
CA LEU A 31 -12.41 -7.24 12.07
C LEU A 31 -13.86 -6.78 12.23
N ASN A 32 -14.45 -6.94 13.42
CA ASN A 32 -15.82 -6.50 13.69
C ASN A 32 -15.97 -4.98 13.50
N ASN A 33 -15.00 -4.20 13.98
CA ASN A 33 -14.98 -2.75 13.78
C ASN A 33 -14.96 -2.41 12.28
N LEU A 34 -14.10 -3.07 11.49
CA LEU A 34 -14.07 -2.88 10.04
C LEU A 34 -15.42 -3.25 9.39
N LYS A 35 -16.00 -4.39 9.77
CA LYS A 35 -17.26 -4.87 9.19
C LYS A 35 -18.47 -4.00 9.54
N LEU A 36 -18.46 -3.36 10.70
CA LEU A 36 -19.52 -2.46 11.14
C LEU A 36 -19.45 -1.09 10.45
N ASN A 37 -18.24 -0.58 10.22
CA ASN A 37 -18.05 0.79 9.76
C ASN A 37 -17.94 0.93 8.24
N TYR A 38 -17.60 -0.15 7.53
CA TYR A 38 -17.31 -0.08 6.10
C TYR A 38 -18.02 -1.20 5.36
N ASN A 39 -18.55 -0.91 4.18
CA ASN A 39 -19.05 -1.93 3.24
C ASN A 39 -18.05 -2.21 2.10
N SER A 40 -16.90 -1.52 2.09
CA SER A 40 -15.91 -1.56 1.01
C SER A 40 -15.31 -2.94 0.78
N TYR A 41 -15.25 -3.78 1.82
CA TYR A 41 -14.72 -5.14 1.73
C TYR A 41 -15.64 -6.13 0.98
N LYS A 42 -16.95 -5.83 0.88
CA LYS A 42 -17.97 -6.81 0.42
C LYS A 42 -17.75 -7.30 -1.00
N ILE A 43 -17.16 -6.49 -1.87
CA ILE A 43 -16.91 -6.89 -3.26
C ILE A 43 -15.82 -7.97 -3.38
N TYR A 44 -15.04 -8.17 -2.32
CA TYR A 44 -13.96 -9.16 -2.24
C TYR A 44 -14.40 -10.43 -1.50
N GLU A 45 -15.42 -10.33 -0.65
CA GLU A 45 -16.00 -11.46 0.07
C GLU A 45 -16.59 -12.46 -0.92
N ASN A 46 -16.18 -13.73 -0.83
CA ASN A 46 -16.56 -14.80 -1.75
C ASN A 46 -16.28 -14.52 -3.24
N ASN A 47 -15.46 -13.52 -3.56
CA ASN A 47 -15.04 -13.19 -4.93
C ASN A 47 -13.54 -13.41 -5.07
N SER A 48 -13.14 -14.67 -5.27
CA SER A 48 -11.74 -15.08 -5.35
C SER A 48 -10.96 -14.34 -6.45
N GLU A 49 -11.64 -13.88 -7.50
CA GLU A 49 -10.97 -13.22 -8.62
C GLU A 49 -10.52 -11.81 -8.26
N ASN A 50 -11.46 -10.96 -7.84
CA ASN A 50 -11.13 -9.61 -7.36
C ASN A 50 -10.31 -9.66 -6.06
N PHE A 51 -10.53 -10.64 -5.19
CA PHE A 51 -9.69 -10.79 -4.01
C PHE A 51 -8.25 -11.14 -4.40
N GLY A 52 -8.05 -12.04 -5.38
CA GLY A 52 -6.73 -12.38 -5.88
C GLY A 52 -5.99 -11.21 -6.53
N TYR A 53 -6.68 -10.38 -7.32
CA TYR A 53 -6.10 -9.16 -7.90
C TYR A 53 -5.74 -8.14 -6.82
N TYR A 54 -6.63 -7.94 -5.84
CA TYR A 54 -6.38 -7.06 -4.71
C TYR A 54 -5.13 -7.51 -3.92
N LEU A 55 -5.01 -8.80 -3.62
CA LEU A 55 -3.83 -9.36 -2.93
C LEU A 55 -2.55 -9.20 -3.74
N ALA A 56 -2.60 -9.41 -5.05
CA ALA A 56 -1.45 -9.21 -5.93
C ALA A 56 -0.99 -7.74 -5.89
N GLY A 57 -1.91 -6.78 -6.05
CA GLY A 57 -1.59 -5.35 -5.94
C GLY A 57 -1.03 -4.98 -4.57
N LEU A 58 -1.62 -5.49 -3.48
CA LEU A 58 -1.17 -5.23 -2.12
C LEU A 58 0.24 -5.79 -1.87
N LEU A 59 0.53 -7.00 -2.37
CA LEU A 59 1.86 -7.62 -2.27
C LEU A 59 2.88 -6.87 -3.13
N GLU A 60 2.46 -6.35 -4.29
CA GLU A 60 3.33 -5.61 -5.21
C GLU A 60 3.71 -4.21 -4.73
N GLY A 61 2.86 -3.53 -3.95
CA GLY A 61 3.16 -2.24 -3.34
C GLY A 61 4.40 -2.30 -2.43
N ASP A 62 4.28 -2.98 -1.29
CA ASP A 62 5.42 -3.15 -0.36
C ASP A 62 5.40 -4.46 0.41
N GLY A 63 4.62 -5.44 -0.06
CA GLY A 63 4.70 -6.79 0.47
C GLY A 63 6.05 -7.44 0.14
N HIS A 64 6.42 -8.42 0.98
CA HIS A 64 7.70 -9.10 0.91
C HIS A 64 7.52 -10.62 0.80
N ILE A 65 8.23 -11.21 -0.17
CA ILE A 65 8.34 -12.65 -0.34
C ILE A 65 9.74 -13.05 0.14
N SER A 66 9.80 -13.72 1.29
CA SER A 66 11.03 -14.26 1.84
C SER A 66 11.17 -15.71 1.41
N ILE A 67 12.15 -15.98 0.56
CA ILE A 67 12.54 -17.33 0.17
C ILE A 67 13.87 -17.61 0.87
N PRO A 68 13.90 -18.46 1.90
CA PRO A 68 15.14 -18.89 2.52
C PRO A 68 16.07 -19.46 1.46
N ALA A 69 17.36 -19.11 1.52
CA ALA A 69 18.34 -19.58 0.55
C ALA A 69 18.29 -21.11 0.49
N LEU A 70 17.72 -21.62 -0.59
CA LEU A 70 17.96 -22.97 -1.03
C LEU A 70 19.47 -23.01 -1.34
N PHE A 71 20.26 -23.66 -0.47
CA PHE A 71 21.64 -24.08 -0.75
C PHE A 71 22.82 -23.11 -0.54
N ASN A 72 22.73 -22.04 0.26
CA ASN A 72 23.94 -21.28 0.64
C ASN A 72 24.43 -21.59 2.06
N ASN A 73 25.48 -22.44 2.12
CA ASN A 73 26.47 -22.63 3.19
C ASN A 73 26.20 -21.92 4.52
N SER A 74 25.25 -22.46 5.29
CA SER A 74 25.01 -22.08 6.67
C SER A 74 25.11 -23.35 7.50
N LYS A 75 25.86 -23.30 8.60
CA LYS A 75 26.03 -24.39 9.59
C LYS A 75 24.70 -24.82 10.27
N SER A 76 23.56 -24.38 9.75
CA SER A 76 22.22 -24.66 10.22
C SER A 76 21.53 -25.66 9.30
N THR A 77 21.16 -26.81 9.85
CA THR A 77 20.37 -27.87 9.19
C THR A 77 18.88 -27.52 9.03
N ARG A 78 18.44 -26.32 9.45
CA ARG A 78 17.02 -25.92 9.37
C ARG A 78 16.68 -25.35 7.99
N VAL A 79 15.93 -26.12 7.21
CA VAL A 79 15.21 -25.63 6.02
C VAL A 79 14.01 -24.81 6.51
N PHE A 80 14.08 -23.48 6.37
CA PHE A 80 12.94 -22.62 6.67
C PHE A 80 11.91 -22.68 5.53
N ASN A 81 10.63 -22.60 5.87
CA ASN A 81 9.58 -22.41 4.86
C ASN A 81 9.66 -20.98 4.29
N PRO A 82 9.33 -20.80 3.00
CA PRO A 82 9.06 -19.49 2.45
C PRO A 82 7.98 -18.74 3.24
N ARG A 83 8.03 -17.41 3.22
CA ARG A 83 7.06 -16.55 3.89
C ARG A 83 6.61 -15.44 2.98
N ILE A 84 5.31 -15.15 2.99
CA ILE A 84 4.74 -13.92 2.44
C ILE A 84 4.41 -13.03 3.62
N VAL A 85 4.86 -11.78 3.54
CA VAL A 85 4.72 -10.80 4.62
C VAL A 85 4.15 -9.51 4.07
N PHE A 86 3.02 -9.09 4.61
CA PHE A 86 2.48 -7.74 4.42
C PHE A 86 2.85 -6.92 5.65
N THR A 87 3.38 -5.72 5.45
CA THR A 87 3.87 -4.86 6.53
C THR A 87 3.18 -3.51 6.41
N SER A 88 2.61 -2.93 7.46
CA SER A 88 2.03 -1.57 7.40
C SER A 88 2.00 -0.98 8.81
N HIS A 89 1.40 0.20 8.98
CA HIS A 89 1.13 0.73 10.31
C HIS A 89 0.03 -0.08 11.04
N THR A 90 0.02 -0.06 12.37
CA THR A 90 -0.90 -0.85 13.23
C THR A 90 -2.38 -0.52 13.05
N ASN A 91 -2.71 0.68 12.59
CA ASN A 91 -4.08 1.08 12.23
C ASN A 91 -4.69 0.24 11.09
N ASN A 92 -3.87 -0.50 10.33
CA ASN A 92 -4.35 -1.41 9.28
C ASN A 92 -4.61 -2.83 9.79
N LEU A 93 -4.71 -3.05 11.12
CA LEU A 93 -5.06 -4.36 11.68
C LEU A 93 -6.41 -4.87 11.17
N GLY A 94 -7.41 -3.98 11.01
CA GLY A 94 -8.71 -4.36 10.44
C GLY A 94 -8.59 -4.92 9.02
N LEU A 95 -7.79 -4.27 8.17
CA LEU A 95 -7.50 -4.72 6.81
C LEU A 95 -6.89 -6.13 6.80
N TYR A 96 -5.83 -6.36 7.57
CA TYR A 96 -5.20 -7.67 7.56
C TYR A 96 -6.03 -8.73 8.28
N ALA A 97 -6.86 -8.36 9.26
CA ALA A 97 -7.83 -9.26 9.87
C ALA A 97 -8.88 -9.73 8.86
N PHE A 98 -9.36 -8.84 7.98
CA PHE A 98 -10.24 -9.20 6.86
C PHE A 98 -9.55 -10.15 5.88
N ILE A 99 -8.33 -9.83 5.46
CA ILE A 99 -7.56 -10.75 4.59
C ILE A 99 -7.38 -12.11 5.25
N GLN A 100 -7.03 -12.15 6.54
CA GLN A 100 -6.88 -13.39 7.28
C GLN A 100 -8.19 -14.20 7.32
N SER A 101 -9.35 -13.56 7.49
CA SER A 101 -10.63 -14.28 7.49
C SER A 101 -10.92 -14.92 6.13
N GLU A 102 -10.66 -14.21 5.03
CA GLU A 102 -10.84 -14.75 3.67
C GLU A 102 -9.85 -15.87 3.34
N LEU A 103 -8.68 -15.87 3.98
CA LEU A 103 -7.68 -16.93 3.83
C LEU A 103 -7.92 -18.13 4.78
N GLY A 104 -9.04 -18.18 5.50
CA GLY A 104 -9.36 -19.28 6.40
C GLY A 104 -8.56 -19.26 7.70
N ASN A 105 -8.31 -18.06 8.24
CA ASN A 105 -7.58 -17.81 9.49
C ASN A 105 -6.11 -18.27 9.47
N LEU A 106 -5.49 -18.25 8.30
CA LEU A 106 -4.07 -18.59 8.14
C LEU A 106 -3.14 -17.41 8.48
N GLY A 107 -1.89 -17.72 8.78
CA GLY A 107 -0.87 -16.72 9.15
C GLY A 107 -1.04 -16.15 10.56
N ARG A 108 -0.15 -15.21 10.90
CA ARG A 108 -0.06 -14.59 12.23
C ARG A 108 0.35 -13.13 12.14
N PHE A 109 -0.03 -12.36 13.15
CA PHE A 109 0.33 -10.95 13.24
C PHE A 109 1.47 -10.71 14.24
N GLN A 110 2.32 -9.74 13.90
CA GLN A 110 3.36 -9.25 14.78
C GLN A 110 3.36 -7.73 14.77
N ILE A 111 3.42 -7.11 15.94
CA ILE A 111 3.56 -5.66 16.09
C ILE A 111 4.94 -5.37 16.69
N THR A 112 5.68 -4.46 16.09
CA THR A 112 6.92 -3.91 16.66
C THR A 112 6.66 -2.57 17.34
N ALA A 113 7.59 -2.12 18.19
CA ALA A 113 7.38 -0.94 19.03
C ALA A 113 7.24 0.39 18.27
N ASP A 114 7.59 0.41 16.98
CA ASP A 114 7.46 1.54 16.05
C ASP A 114 6.07 1.59 15.37
N ASN A 115 5.06 0.91 15.93
CA ASN A 115 3.73 0.75 15.35
C ASN A 115 3.74 0.10 13.95
N THR A 116 4.77 -0.69 13.63
CA THR A 116 4.77 -1.50 12.42
C THR A 116 4.07 -2.84 12.70
N LEU A 117 2.98 -3.09 11.98
CA LEU A 117 2.23 -4.33 11.94
C LEU A 117 2.71 -5.19 10.77
N ARG A 118 2.95 -6.47 11.03
CA ARG A 118 3.28 -7.48 10.02
C ARG A 118 2.26 -8.60 10.05
N TYR A 119 1.65 -8.88 8.91
CA TYR A 119 0.90 -10.10 8.68
C TYR A 119 1.78 -11.11 7.96
N VAL A 120 2.09 -12.23 8.63
CA VAL A 120 3.07 -13.22 8.18
C VAL A 120 2.37 -14.54 7.90
N ILE A 121 2.46 -15.01 6.66
CA ILE A 121 1.98 -16.32 6.22
C ILE A 121 3.21 -17.15 5.81
N GLY A 122 3.36 -18.34 6.39
CA GLY A 122 4.52 -19.20 6.15
C GLY A 122 4.26 -20.70 6.33
N ASP A 123 3.01 -21.06 6.60
CA ASP A 123 2.54 -22.43 6.50
C ASP A 123 2.34 -22.80 5.02
N LEU A 124 2.60 -24.07 4.67
CA LEU A 124 2.58 -24.51 3.27
C LEU A 124 1.20 -24.35 2.64
N LYS A 125 0.14 -24.60 3.41
CA LYS A 125 -1.25 -24.46 2.96
C LYS A 125 -1.56 -23.00 2.58
N GLY A 126 -1.19 -22.04 3.42
CA GLY A 126 -1.40 -20.61 3.18
C GLY A 126 -0.59 -20.10 1.99
N ILE A 127 0.67 -20.53 1.87
CA ILE A 127 1.49 -20.19 0.69
C ILE A 127 0.86 -20.75 -0.60
N GLN A 128 0.42 -22.01 -0.60
CA GLN A 128 -0.24 -22.60 -1.78
C GLN A 128 -1.55 -21.89 -2.12
N LEU A 129 -2.36 -21.53 -1.12
CA LEU A 129 -3.58 -20.75 -1.32
C LEU A 129 -3.28 -19.38 -1.95
N LEU A 130 -2.30 -18.66 -1.42
CA LEU A 130 -1.88 -17.37 -1.97
C LEU A 130 -1.34 -17.48 -3.40
N ILE A 131 -0.55 -18.52 -3.69
CA ILE A 131 -0.09 -18.79 -5.05
C ILE A 131 -1.29 -18.95 -5.98
N ASN A 132 -2.26 -19.80 -5.63
CA ASN A 132 -3.45 -20.03 -6.45
C ASN A 132 -4.27 -18.76 -6.67
N LEU A 133 -4.42 -17.91 -5.64
CA LEU A 133 -5.19 -16.67 -5.73
C LEU A 133 -4.53 -15.62 -6.63
N MET A 134 -3.20 -15.46 -6.55
CA MET A 134 -2.46 -14.39 -7.22
C MET A 134 -1.77 -14.80 -8.53
N HIS A 135 -1.82 -16.10 -8.89
CA HIS A 135 -1.22 -16.60 -10.12
C HIS A 135 -1.78 -15.85 -11.33
N GLY A 136 -0.89 -15.32 -12.16
CA GLY A 136 -1.22 -14.58 -13.38
C GLY A 136 -1.73 -13.16 -13.14
N LYS A 137 -1.61 -12.61 -11.92
CA LYS A 137 -2.17 -11.30 -11.55
C LYS A 137 -1.15 -10.22 -11.23
N PHE A 138 0.14 -10.57 -11.19
CA PHE A 138 1.22 -9.61 -10.93
C PHE A 138 1.49 -8.73 -12.17
N ARG A 139 1.86 -7.47 -11.94
CA ARG A 139 2.12 -6.47 -13.01
C ARG A 139 3.51 -5.84 -12.95
N THR A 140 4.28 -6.10 -11.89
CA THR A 140 5.59 -5.52 -11.61
C THR A 140 6.71 -6.58 -11.64
N PRO A 141 7.98 -6.15 -11.70
CA PRO A 141 9.12 -7.05 -11.55
C PRO A 141 9.12 -8.00 -10.34
N LYS A 142 8.35 -7.69 -9.28
CA LYS A 142 8.19 -8.60 -8.12
C LYS A 142 7.67 -9.98 -8.52
N ASN A 143 7.02 -10.09 -9.69
CA ASN A 143 6.63 -11.35 -10.32
C ASN A 143 7.78 -12.37 -10.42
N GLN A 144 9.03 -11.96 -10.66
CA GLN A 144 10.16 -12.89 -10.70
C GLN A 144 10.39 -13.56 -9.34
N THR A 145 10.27 -12.81 -8.25
CA THR A 145 10.38 -13.36 -6.89
C THR A 145 9.21 -14.30 -6.60
N PHE A 146 8.01 -13.98 -7.08
CA PHE A 146 6.84 -14.86 -6.99
C PHE A 146 7.02 -16.17 -7.80
N ASN A 147 7.61 -16.11 -9.00
CA ASN A 147 7.94 -17.30 -9.79
C ASN A 147 9.04 -18.14 -9.13
N ASN A 148 10.01 -17.52 -8.46
CA ASN A 148 10.97 -18.25 -7.64
C ASN A 148 10.29 -18.98 -6.47
N LEU A 149 9.30 -18.34 -5.82
CA LEU A 149 8.49 -19.00 -4.80
C LEU A 149 7.72 -20.21 -5.37
N ILE A 150 7.10 -20.07 -6.54
CA ILE A 150 6.43 -21.17 -7.24
C ILE A 150 7.41 -22.34 -7.48
N LYS A 151 8.62 -22.06 -7.98
CA LYS A 151 9.66 -23.09 -8.20
C LYS A 151 10.01 -23.83 -6.91
N VAL A 152 10.19 -23.11 -5.80
CA VAL A 152 10.46 -23.72 -4.48
C VAL A 152 9.30 -24.61 -4.04
N MET A 153 8.06 -24.16 -4.23
CA MET A 153 6.87 -24.90 -3.83
C MET A 153 6.63 -26.13 -4.71
N ASN A 154 6.92 -26.07 -6.02
CA ASN A 154 6.87 -27.22 -6.92
C ASN A 154 7.81 -28.34 -6.45
N VAL A 155 9.06 -28.00 -6.12
CA VAL A 155 10.03 -28.98 -5.59
C VAL A 155 9.59 -29.53 -4.24
N LYS A 156 9.17 -28.65 -3.32
CA LYS A 156 8.89 -29.01 -1.92
C LYS A 156 7.60 -29.82 -1.74
N CYS A 157 6.60 -29.54 -2.56
CA CYS A 157 5.25 -30.11 -2.45
C CYS A 157 4.90 -31.02 -3.63
N SER A 158 5.87 -31.34 -4.50
CA SER A 158 5.67 -32.14 -5.72
C SER A 158 4.51 -31.62 -6.59
N LEU A 159 4.46 -30.29 -6.74
CA LEU A 159 3.47 -29.60 -7.56
C LEU A 159 4.02 -29.35 -8.96
N ASN A 160 3.13 -29.09 -9.92
CA ASN A 160 3.48 -28.73 -11.29
C ASN A 160 2.81 -27.41 -11.70
N ILE A 161 2.96 -26.38 -10.86
CA ILE A 161 2.41 -25.05 -11.13
C ILE A 161 3.30 -24.39 -12.19
N PRO A 162 2.74 -23.93 -13.32
CA PRO A 162 3.53 -23.26 -14.35
C PRO A 162 4.03 -21.89 -13.87
N GLU A 163 4.87 -21.27 -14.68
CA GLU A 163 5.31 -19.91 -14.42
C GLU A 163 4.12 -18.93 -14.46
N SER A 164 4.03 -18.03 -13.48
CA SER A 164 3.04 -16.97 -13.46
C SER A 164 3.50 -15.82 -14.35
N LEU A 165 2.86 -15.67 -15.51
CA LEU A 165 3.08 -14.56 -16.42
C LEU A 165 2.57 -13.22 -15.85
N LEU A 166 3.10 -12.11 -16.38
CA LEU A 166 2.66 -10.76 -16.06
C LEU A 166 1.27 -10.48 -16.66
N ASP A 167 0.39 -9.91 -15.85
CA ASP A 167 -0.92 -9.44 -16.27
C ASP A 167 -0.81 -8.11 -17.03
N ASN A 168 -1.49 -8.03 -18.16
CA ASN A 168 -1.57 -6.83 -19.00
C ASN A 168 -3.01 -6.39 -19.27
N SER A 169 -3.98 -6.98 -18.55
CA SER A 169 -5.38 -6.59 -18.67
C SER A 169 -5.59 -5.14 -18.25
N ASP A 170 -6.67 -4.53 -18.74
CA ASP A 170 -7.03 -3.16 -18.40
C ASP A 170 -7.20 -2.99 -16.87
N PHE A 171 -6.61 -1.92 -16.31
CA PHE A 171 -6.73 -1.63 -14.88
C PHE A 171 -8.20 -1.45 -14.44
N ARG A 172 -9.12 -1.04 -15.32
CA ARG A 172 -10.56 -0.85 -15.02
C ARG A 172 -11.34 -2.16 -14.76
N ASN A 173 -10.73 -3.30 -15.08
CA ASN A 173 -11.41 -4.58 -15.14
C ASN A 173 -11.13 -5.47 -13.93
N ASN A 174 -10.29 -5.03 -13.00
CA ASN A 174 -10.01 -5.75 -11.76
C ASN A 174 -9.61 -4.77 -10.65
N SER A 175 -9.42 -5.30 -9.46
CA SER A 175 -9.11 -4.58 -8.22
C SER A 175 -7.60 -4.42 -7.94
N TRP A 176 -6.72 -4.75 -8.89
CA TRP A 176 -5.28 -4.76 -8.66
C TRP A 176 -4.78 -3.39 -8.19
N LEU A 177 -5.22 -2.32 -8.86
CA LEU A 177 -4.81 -0.96 -8.52
C LEU A 177 -5.30 -0.57 -7.12
N THR A 178 -6.39 -1.16 -6.62
CA THR A 178 -6.89 -0.89 -5.27
C THR A 178 -5.92 -1.43 -4.21
N GLY A 179 -5.46 -2.68 -4.37
CA GLY A 179 -4.47 -3.26 -3.46
C GLY A 179 -3.16 -2.48 -3.48
N PHE A 180 -2.70 -2.09 -4.68
CA PHE A 180 -1.49 -1.30 -4.84
C PHE A 180 -1.61 0.11 -4.24
N THR A 181 -2.78 0.74 -4.40
CA THR A 181 -3.11 2.06 -3.83
C THR A 181 -3.21 2.02 -2.32
N ASP A 182 -3.83 0.98 -1.73
CA ASP A 182 -3.91 0.79 -0.27
C ASP A 182 -2.53 0.78 0.38
N PHE A 183 -1.47 0.52 -0.40
CA PHE A 183 -0.09 0.63 0.05
C PHE A 183 0.58 1.96 -0.34
N ASP A 184 0.79 2.20 -1.63
CA ASP A 184 1.66 3.29 -2.13
C ASP A 184 0.90 4.54 -2.60
N GLY A 185 -0.44 4.49 -2.64
CA GLY A 185 -1.25 5.60 -3.11
C GLY A 185 -1.46 6.71 -2.06
N HIS A 186 -1.74 7.93 -2.50
CA HIS A 186 -1.98 9.07 -1.63
C HIS A 186 -3.11 9.95 -2.17
N PHE A 187 -4.13 10.17 -1.33
CA PHE A 187 -5.26 11.06 -1.60
C PHE A 187 -5.05 12.39 -0.86
N GLY A 188 -4.51 13.37 -1.58
CA GLY A 188 -4.17 14.68 -1.04
C GLY A 188 -5.31 15.69 -1.22
N ILE A 189 -5.67 16.37 -0.13
CA ILE A 189 -6.54 17.55 -0.14
C ILE A 189 -5.72 18.75 0.32
N LYS A 190 -5.54 19.74 -0.56
CA LYS A 190 -4.86 21.00 -0.22
C LYS A 190 -5.89 22.11 -0.17
N TYR A 191 -6.02 22.75 0.98
CA TYR A 191 -6.79 23.98 1.14
C TYR A 191 -5.84 25.16 1.29
N VAL A 192 -6.06 26.23 0.54
CA VAL A 192 -5.31 27.48 0.66
C VAL A 192 -6.27 28.57 1.04
N GLU A 193 -6.03 29.20 2.18
CA GLU A 193 -6.84 30.33 2.64
C GLU A 193 -6.57 31.59 1.81
N GLY A 194 -7.64 32.35 1.60
CA GLY A 194 -7.54 33.66 0.99
C GLY A 194 -6.84 34.64 1.92
N LYS A 195 -5.89 35.42 1.39
CA LYS A 195 -5.21 36.48 2.14
C LYS A 195 -5.27 37.79 1.35
N PRO A 196 -5.66 38.90 2.00
CA PRO A 196 -5.60 40.22 1.37
C PRO A 196 -4.15 40.58 1.02
N LYS A 197 -3.99 41.58 0.15
CA LYS A 197 -2.67 42.11 -0.18
C LYS A 197 -2.05 42.76 1.06
N SER A 198 -0.85 42.35 1.44
CA SER A 198 -0.01 43.02 2.46
C SER A 198 1.21 43.68 1.80
N GLY A 199 1.95 44.52 2.55
CA GLY A 199 3.10 45.26 2.03
C GLY A 199 4.16 44.40 1.34
N ASP A 200 4.40 43.19 1.87
CA ASP A 200 5.38 42.24 1.34
C ASP A 200 4.83 41.36 0.20
N MET A 201 3.52 41.45 -0.10
CA MET A 201 2.84 40.58 -1.06
C MET A 201 2.53 41.33 -2.37
N LYS A 202 3.07 40.84 -3.49
CA LYS A 202 2.83 41.42 -4.82
C LYS A 202 1.34 41.39 -5.23
N ARG A 203 0.55 40.42 -4.74
CA ARG A 203 -0.88 40.22 -5.06
C ARG A 203 -1.60 39.55 -3.89
N ALA A 204 -2.93 39.66 -3.81
CA ALA A 204 -3.75 38.88 -2.89
C ALA A 204 -3.68 37.37 -3.20
N CYS A 205 -3.81 36.53 -2.18
CA CYS A 205 -3.90 35.08 -2.33
C CYS A 205 -5.37 34.69 -2.46
N SER A 206 -5.76 34.06 -3.57
CA SER A 206 -7.13 33.55 -3.72
C SER A 206 -7.32 32.28 -2.90
N GLU A 207 -8.43 32.23 -2.18
CA GLU A 207 -8.88 31.01 -1.52
C GLU A 207 -9.19 29.94 -2.57
N HIS A 208 -8.64 28.73 -2.41
CA HIS A 208 -8.89 27.62 -3.32
C HIS A 208 -8.64 26.26 -2.65
N VAL A 209 -9.28 25.24 -3.21
CA VAL A 209 -9.10 23.84 -2.83
C VAL A 209 -8.57 23.05 -4.03
N THR A 210 -7.59 22.19 -3.79
CA THR A 210 -7.00 21.32 -4.82
C THR A 210 -6.99 19.88 -4.32
N LEU A 211 -7.44 18.98 -5.19
CA LEU A 211 -7.34 17.54 -4.98
C LEU A 211 -6.18 16.96 -5.77
N LYS A 212 -5.52 15.97 -5.17
CA LYS A 212 -4.46 15.21 -5.83
C LYS A 212 -4.62 13.73 -5.52
N TYR A 213 -4.43 12.90 -6.53
CA TYR A 213 -4.04 11.52 -6.37
C TYR A 213 -2.56 11.40 -6.74
N ILE A 214 -1.76 10.82 -5.85
CA ILE A 214 -0.33 10.61 -6.06
C ILE A 214 -0.03 9.13 -5.85
N LEU A 215 0.78 8.55 -6.73
CA LEU A 215 1.33 7.22 -6.55
C LEU A 215 2.84 7.31 -6.80
N ASP A 216 3.60 7.00 -5.76
CA ASP A 216 5.06 7.01 -5.79
C ASP A 216 5.57 5.58 -5.69
N GLN A 217 6.48 5.19 -6.56
CA GLN A 217 7.12 3.88 -6.54
C GLN A 217 8.63 4.04 -6.79
N ARG A 218 9.43 3.19 -6.15
CA ARG A 218 10.89 3.13 -6.38
C ARG A 218 11.16 2.86 -7.86
N ALA A 219 12.17 3.52 -8.44
CA ALA A 219 12.50 3.32 -9.86
C ALA A 219 12.97 1.89 -10.17
N TYR A 220 13.52 1.18 -9.18
CA TYR A 220 13.98 -0.20 -9.30
C TYR A 220 13.44 -1.05 -8.14
N ASP A 221 13.03 -2.27 -8.48
CA ASP A 221 12.71 -3.29 -7.49
C ASP A 221 13.96 -3.70 -6.71
N LYS A 222 13.84 -3.84 -5.39
CA LYS A 222 15.01 -4.15 -4.54
C LYS A 222 15.53 -5.59 -4.74
N PRO A 223 14.68 -6.63 -4.73
CA PRO A 223 15.15 -8.00 -4.93
C PRO A 223 15.69 -8.28 -6.34
N THR A 224 15.05 -7.74 -7.38
CA THR A 224 15.38 -8.09 -8.77
C THR A 224 16.27 -7.07 -9.48
N SER A 225 16.42 -5.85 -8.92
CA SER A 225 17.10 -4.71 -9.55
C SER A 225 16.51 -4.28 -10.90
N LEU A 226 15.33 -4.79 -11.26
CA LEU A 226 14.65 -4.46 -12.50
C LEU A 226 13.90 -3.13 -12.38
N SER A 227 13.82 -2.41 -13.50
CA SER A 227 13.14 -1.13 -13.56
C SER A 227 11.62 -1.29 -13.39
N MET A 228 11.03 -0.41 -12.58
CA MET A 228 9.58 -0.23 -12.44
C MET A 228 9.00 0.66 -13.55
N LEU A 229 9.84 1.32 -14.35
CA LEU A 229 9.41 2.27 -15.38
C LEU A 229 8.43 1.68 -16.39
N PRO A 230 8.63 0.47 -16.97
CA PRO A 230 7.68 -0.08 -17.94
C PRO A 230 6.28 -0.30 -17.36
N PHE A 231 6.20 -0.63 -16.07
CA PHE A 231 4.93 -0.74 -15.35
C PHE A 231 4.33 0.64 -15.08
N MET A 232 5.14 1.59 -14.60
CA MET A 232 4.69 2.96 -14.31
C MET A 232 4.20 3.70 -15.56
N GLU A 233 4.78 3.44 -16.74
CA GLU A 233 4.31 3.98 -18.03
C GLU A 233 2.92 3.44 -18.42
N LYS A 234 2.66 2.14 -18.22
CA LYS A 234 1.32 1.57 -18.44
C LYS A 234 0.29 2.20 -17.51
N LEU A 235 0.67 2.40 -16.25
CA LEU A 235 -0.21 3.04 -15.27
C LEU A 235 -0.39 4.53 -15.57
N ALA A 236 0.64 5.22 -16.05
CA ALA A 236 0.59 6.62 -16.49
C ALA A 236 -0.41 6.85 -17.63
N ILE A 237 -0.44 5.94 -18.62
CA ILE A 237 -1.41 5.95 -19.71
C ILE A 237 -2.83 5.81 -19.15
N PHE A 238 -3.05 4.87 -18.23
CA PHE A 238 -4.35 4.69 -17.59
C PHE A 238 -4.80 5.93 -16.78
N LEU A 239 -3.87 6.56 -16.06
CA LEU A 239 -4.13 7.73 -15.23
C LEU A 239 -4.14 9.06 -16.00
N ASP A 240 -3.86 9.03 -17.31
CA ASP A 240 -3.72 10.22 -18.17
C ASP A 240 -2.81 11.30 -17.53
N CYS A 241 -1.65 10.88 -17.04
CA CYS A 241 -0.65 11.76 -16.45
C CYS A 241 0.79 11.34 -16.83
N PRO A 242 1.77 12.26 -16.81
CA PRO A 242 3.15 11.90 -17.12
C PRO A 242 3.82 11.17 -15.94
N VAL A 243 4.73 10.25 -16.25
CA VAL A 243 5.70 9.74 -15.26
C VAL A 243 6.70 10.84 -14.95
N LYS A 244 6.84 11.18 -13.67
CA LYS A 244 7.88 12.08 -13.18
C LYS A 244 8.91 11.30 -12.37
N THR A 245 10.13 11.79 -12.36
CA THR A 245 11.21 11.20 -11.56
C THR A 245 11.74 12.23 -10.58
N TYR A 246 11.96 11.81 -9.34
CA TYR A 246 12.65 12.62 -8.34
C TYR A 246 13.49 11.74 -7.40
N VAL A 247 14.44 12.36 -6.72
CA VAL A 247 15.24 11.69 -5.68
C VAL A 247 14.65 12.02 -4.32
N ASN A 248 14.30 10.99 -3.55
CA ASN A 248 13.73 11.19 -2.22
C ASN A 248 14.82 11.51 -1.17
N LYS A 249 14.40 11.82 0.07
CA LYS A 249 15.33 12.12 1.18
C LYS A 249 16.32 10.99 1.50
N LYS A 250 16.01 9.75 1.09
CA LYS A 250 16.86 8.56 1.27
C LYS A 250 17.79 8.33 0.06
N GLN A 251 17.97 9.33 -0.80
CA GLN A 251 18.80 9.26 -2.01
C GLN A 251 18.39 8.12 -2.95
N SER A 252 17.10 7.75 -2.95
CA SER A 252 16.54 6.74 -3.85
C SER A 252 15.75 7.44 -4.94
N GLU A 253 15.94 6.99 -6.18
CA GLU A 253 15.15 7.41 -7.33
C GLU A 253 13.71 6.87 -7.22
N VAL A 254 12.75 7.76 -7.40
CA VAL A 254 11.31 7.50 -7.29
C VAL A 254 10.63 7.96 -8.56
N LEU A 255 9.77 7.10 -9.09
CA LEU A 255 8.83 7.38 -10.16
C LEU A 255 7.49 7.80 -9.53
N SER A 256 6.93 8.90 -9.99
CA SER A 256 5.73 9.53 -9.44
C SER A 256 4.68 9.74 -10.53
N LEU A 257 3.46 9.31 -10.24
CA LEU A 257 2.26 9.61 -11.02
C LEU A 257 1.41 10.56 -10.19
N THR A 258 1.04 11.70 -10.76
CA THR A 258 0.21 12.70 -10.07
C THR A 258 -0.93 13.14 -10.96
N VAL A 259 -2.16 12.92 -10.49
CA VAL A 259 -3.38 13.43 -11.12
C VAL A 259 -3.97 14.51 -10.22
N SER A 260 -4.03 15.75 -10.71
CA SER A 260 -4.54 16.90 -9.95
C SER A 260 -5.54 17.77 -10.72
N ALA A 261 -5.67 17.57 -12.04
CA ALA A 261 -6.67 18.26 -12.82
C ALA A 261 -8.05 17.64 -12.50
N ILE A 262 -9.00 18.45 -12.05
CA ILE A 262 -10.31 17.97 -11.58
C ILE A 262 -11.05 17.13 -12.64
N GLY A 263 -10.96 17.50 -13.93
CA GLY A 263 -11.56 16.75 -15.03
C GLY A 263 -10.91 15.39 -15.31
N LYS A 264 -9.68 15.15 -14.83
CA LYS A 264 -8.98 13.86 -14.95
C LYS A 264 -9.18 12.95 -13.75
N LEU A 265 -9.88 13.41 -12.71
CA LEU A 265 -10.10 12.64 -11.48
C LEU A 265 -11.33 11.72 -11.56
N GLU A 266 -12.23 11.94 -12.51
CA GLU A 266 -13.44 11.12 -12.69
C GLU A 266 -13.13 9.63 -12.94
N PRO A 267 -12.17 9.24 -13.81
CA PRO A 267 -11.83 7.82 -13.99
C PRO A 267 -11.32 7.14 -12.71
N LEU A 268 -10.57 7.88 -11.88
CA LEU A 268 -10.08 7.40 -10.58
C LEU A 268 -11.24 7.22 -9.59
N VAL A 269 -12.15 8.19 -9.55
CA VAL A 269 -13.38 8.12 -8.77
C VAL A 269 -14.18 6.89 -9.15
N ASN A 270 -14.49 6.71 -10.44
CA ASN A 270 -15.26 5.57 -10.94
C ASN A 270 -14.57 4.24 -10.65
N TYR A 271 -13.23 4.21 -10.73
CA TYR A 271 -12.45 3.03 -10.39
C TYR A 271 -12.58 2.65 -8.91
N PHE A 272 -12.34 3.57 -7.97
CA PHE A 272 -12.40 3.26 -6.54
C PHE A 272 -13.83 3.13 -5.99
N ASP A 273 -14.84 3.71 -6.65
CA ASP A 273 -16.25 3.42 -6.36
C ASP A 273 -16.60 1.97 -6.76
N LYS A 274 -16.02 1.47 -7.87
CA LYS A 274 -16.19 0.09 -8.34
C LYS A 274 -15.35 -0.92 -7.57
N TYR A 275 -14.12 -0.55 -7.20
CA TYR A 275 -13.18 -1.37 -6.42
C TYR A 275 -12.70 -0.63 -5.17
N PRO A 276 -13.51 -0.59 -4.10
CA PRO A 276 -13.22 0.18 -2.90
C PRO A 276 -11.96 -0.27 -2.16
N LEU A 277 -11.22 0.71 -1.63
CA LEU A 277 -10.11 0.50 -0.69
C LEU A 277 -10.63 -0.12 0.61
N ILE A 278 -9.79 -0.88 1.30
CA ILE A 278 -10.18 -1.58 2.54
C ILE A 278 -9.43 -1.03 3.76
N GLY A 279 -8.18 -0.61 3.55
CA GLY A 279 -7.31 -0.10 4.62
C GLY A 279 -7.70 1.26 5.14
N GLU A 280 -6.82 1.83 5.96
CA GLU A 280 -6.97 3.20 6.47
C GLU A 280 -7.18 4.22 5.34
N LYS A 281 -6.56 3.99 4.17
CA LYS A 281 -6.68 4.86 3.00
C LYS A 281 -8.11 4.96 2.47
N PHE A 282 -9.00 4.01 2.79
CA PHE A 282 -10.42 4.16 2.51
C PHE A 282 -11.02 5.42 3.16
N ASN A 283 -10.58 5.77 4.37
CA ASN A 283 -11.01 7.00 5.05
C ASN A 283 -10.47 8.24 4.34
N ASN A 284 -9.21 8.21 3.89
CA ASN A 284 -8.64 9.31 3.11
C ASN A 284 -9.39 9.50 1.79
N TYR A 285 -9.66 8.41 1.07
CA TYR A 285 -10.43 8.43 -0.17
C TYR A 285 -11.85 8.94 0.06
N THR A 286 -12.54 8.49 1.11
CA THR A 286 -13.91 8.94 1.42
C THR A 286 -13.97 10.46 1.65
N LYS A 287 -13.04 11.01 2.45
CA LYS A 287 -12.93 12.46 2.64
C LYS A 287 -12.63 13.17 1.30
N TRP A 288 -11.69 12.64 0.54
CA TRP A 288 -11.30 13.16 -0.76
C TRP A 288 -12.45 13.15 -1.77
N ARG A 289 -13.28 12.09 -1.77
CA ARG A 289 -14.48 11.92 -2.60
C ARG A 289 -15.54 12.96 -2.27
N ILE A 290 -15.81 13.19 -0.98
CA ILE A 290 -16.76 14.23 -0.54
C ILE A 290 -16.30 15.61 -1.04
N VAL A 291 -15.00 15.91 -0.94
CA VAL A 291 -14.46 17.19 -1.44
C VAL A 291 -14.55 17.24 -2.97
N TYR A 292 -14.29 16.14 -3.67
CA TYR A 292 -14.46 16.06 -5.13
C TYR A 292 -15.90 16.40 -5.53
N ASP A 293 -16.90 15.79 -4.91
CA ASP A 293 -18.32 16.07 -5.19
C ASP A 293 -18.69 17.52 -4.88
N THR A 294 -18.15 18.08 -3.79
CA THR A 294 -18.31 19.49 -3.42
C THR A 294 -17.70 20.43 -4.47
N ILE A 295 -16.60 20.01 -5.13
CA ILE A 295 -15.99 20.76 -6.22
C ILE A 295 -16.85 20.69 -7.48
N ILE A 296 -17.28 19.50 -7.88
CA ILE A 296 -18.14 19.28 -9.05
C ILE A 296 -19.45 20.04 -8.94
N ALA A 297 -20.08 20.04 -7.76
CA ALA A 297 -21.29 20.80 -7.47
C ALA A 297 -21.06 22.33 -7.34
N LYS A 298 -19.82 22.82 -7.50
CA LYS A 298 -19.40 24.22 -7.29
C LYS A 298 -19.68 24.77 -5.88
N GLN A 299 -20.04 23.91 -4.92
CA GLN A 299 -20.36 24.28 -3.55
C GLN A 299 -19.12 24.78 -2.78
N HIS A 300 -17.91 24.38 -3.18
CA HIS A 300 -16.65 24.91 -2.65
C HIS A 300 -16.49 26.43 -2.83
N LEU A 301 -17.29 27.08 -3.68
CA LEU A 301 -17.32 28.53 -3.86
C LEU A 301 -18.20 29.25 -2.82
N THR A 302 -18.96 28.51 -2.02
CA THR A 302 -19.81 29.04 -0.94
C THR A 302 -19.07 29.02 0.40
N LEU A 303 -19.50 29.87 1.34
CA LEU A 303 -18.94 29.87 2.70
C LEU A 303 -19.20 28.53 3.42
N GLU A 304 -20.41 28.00 3.30
CA GLU A 304 -20.80 26.72 3.92
C GLU A 304 -19.96 25.56 3.38
N GLY A 305 -19.83 25.44 2.05
CA GLY A 305 -19.00 24.42 1.42
C GLY A 305 -17.53 24.52 1.83
N ARG A 306 -16.99 25.73 1.96
CA ARG A 306 -15.63 25.95 2.48
C ARG A 306 -15.47 25.50 3.92
N LEU A 307 -16.41 25.85 4.81
CA LEU A 307 -16.39 25.41 6.21
C LEU A 307 -16.48 23.89 6.33
N LYS A 308 -17.30 23.25 5.49
CA LYS A 308 -17.39 21.79 5.40
C LYS A 308 -16.08 21.15 4.97
N ILE A 309 -15.39 21.71 3.97
CA ILE A 309 -14.08 21.21 3.54
C ILE A 309 -13.04 21.38 4.65
N LYS A 310 -12.98 22.54 5.31
CA LYS A 310 -12.05 22.81 6.42
C LYS A 310 -12.25 21.82 7.57
N SER A 311 -13.50 21.55 7.98
CA SER A 311 -13.78 20.61 9.08
C SER A 311 -13.41 19.16 8.74
N LEU A 312 -13.49 18.76 7.47
CA LEU A 312 -13.04 17.45 7.00
C LEU A 312 -11.51 17.29 7.07
N ILE A 313 -10.77 18.36 6.75
CA ILE A 313 -9.29 18.39 6.76
C ILE A 313 -8.75 18.47 8.19
N ALA A 314 -9.36 19.28 9.06
CA ALA A 314 -8.87 19.48 10.44
C ALA A 314 -8.88 18.18 11.28
N LYS A 315 -9.76 17.23 10.96
CA LYS A 315 -9.79 15.88 11.59
C LYS A 315 -8.65 14.95 11.13
N VAL A 316 -7.50 15.48 10.73
CA VAL A 316 -6.34 14.73 10.22
C VAL A 316 -5.06 15.02 11.04
N GLU A 317 -5.09 15.98 11.97
CA GLU A 317 -3.92 16.35 12.80
C GLU A 317 -3.96 15.84 14.26
N GLU A 318 -4.74 14.79 14.56
CA GLU A 318 -4.67 14.03 15.83
C GLU A 318 -4.11 12.62 15.62
#